data_AF-A0A0L8VTK1-F1
#
_entry.id   AF-A0A0L8VTK1-F1
#
_cell.length_a   1.000
_cell.length_b   1.000
_cell.length_c   1.000
_cell.angle_alpha   90.00
_cell.angle_beta   90.00
_cell.angle_gamma   90.00
#
_symmetry.space_group_name_H-M   'P 1'
#
loop_
_entity.id
_entity.type
_entity.pdbx_description
1 polymer ?
#
loop_
_entity_poly.entity_id
_entity_poly.type
_entity_poly.pdbx_seq_one_letter_code
_entity_poly.pdbx_strand_id
1 'polypeptide(L)'
;MNRNTNTDIIDTFKREVDLPIPAQPGPPFPLVTDYCDIVCGFGRGSAELGIPTANVPINQLPKGINDLDLGVYFGFAHIKTVDGQELSVETRRDGRTVVYNYGQYLSEANDDLSVLPMVLSVGKNPFYGNDFKTMELHIIHDFKNDFYGARVKFNILGHIRPELNYTTKEALIEDINIDIRTAQTVLATPPYQVFKQQL
;
A
#
# COMPACT_ATOMS: atom_id res chain seq x y z
N MET A 1 -16.21 -24.99 -20.11
CA MET A 1 -15.82 -24.72 -18.70
C MET A 1 -14.45 -24.06 -18.73
N ASN A 2 -14.39 -22.72 -18.82
CA ASN A 2 -13.13 -22.01 -18.64
C ASN A 2 -12.87 -21.91 -17.15
N ARG A 3 -11.94 -22.72 -16.64
CA ARG A 3 -11.43 -22.52 -15.28
C ARG A 3 -10.71 -21.18 -15.28
N ASN A 4 -11.04 -20.32 -14.32
CA ASN A 4 -10.40 -19.03 -14.19
C ASN A 4 -9.00 -19.28 -13.61
N THR A 5 -8.00 -19.41 -14.47
CA THR A 5 -6.65 -19.90 -14.13
C THR A 5 -5.99 -19.12 -12.99
N ASN A 6 -6.36 -17.85 -12.79
CA ASN A 6 -5.81 -17.02 -11.72
C ASN A 6 -6.43 -17.35 -10.35
N THR A 7 -7.69 -17.75 -10.30
CA THR A 7 -8.32 -18.25 -9.07
C THR A 7 -7.66 -19.55 -8.64
N ASP A 8 -7.41 -20.46 -9.59
CA ASP A 8 -6.71 -21.72 -9.34
C ASP A 8 -5.28 -21.49 -8.80
N ILE A 9 -4.60 -20.44 -9.26
CA ILE A 9 -3.25 -20.06 -8.79
C ILE A 9 -3.29 -19.55 -7.35
N ILE A 10 -4.20 -18.62 -7.03
CA ILE A 10 -4.32 -18.05 -5.66
C ILE A 10 -4.66 -19.16 -4.66
N ASP A 11 -5.51 -20.09 -5.03
CA ASP A 11 -5.89 -21.23 -4.19
C ASP A 11 -4.68 -22.12 -3.80
N THR A 12 -3.56 -22.07 -4.52
CA THR A 12 -2.35 -22.84 -4.17
C THR A 12 -1.54 -22.28 -3.01
N PHE A 13 -1.74 -21.00 -2.64
CA PHE A 13 -0.98 -20.34 -1.58
C PHE A 13 -1.83 -19.46 -0.65
N LYS A 14 -3.16 -19.46 -0.83
CA LYS A 14 -4.06 -18.76 0.10
C LYS A 14 -3.96 -19.35 1.50
N ARG A 15 -4.19 -18.51 2.49
CA ARG A 15 -4.30 -18.89 3.90
C ARG A 15 -5.77 -19.09 4.27
N GLU A 16 -6.03 -19.81 5.34
CA GLU A 16 -7.39 -19.99 5.86
C GLU A 16 -8.05 -18.67 6.29
N VAL A 17 -7.24 -17.69 6.71
CA VAL A 17 -7.68 -16.36 7.12
C VAL A 17 -7.97 -15.41 5.96
N ASP A 18 -7.60 -15.79 4.73
CA ASP A 18 -7.79 -14.93 3.57
C ASP A 18 -9.27 -14.88 3.18
N LEU A 19 -9.73 -13.67 2.87
CA LEU A 19 -11.08 -13.44 2.38
C LEU A 19 -11.17 -13.82 0.90
N PRO A 20 -12.34 -14.30 0.44
CA PRO A 20 -12.55 -14.59 -0.97
C PRO A 20 -12.39 -13.33 -1.83
N ILE A 21 -11.48 -13.38 -2.81
CA ILE A 21 -11.29 -12.28 -3.76
C ILE A 21 -12.29 -12.46 -4.92
N PRO A 22 -13.17 -11.48 -5.18
CA PRO A 22 -14.16 -11.58 -6.25
C PRO A 22 -13.49 -11.49 -7.63
N ALA A 23 -14.16 -12.01 -8.67
CA ALA A 23 -13.64 -11.98 -10.05
C ALA A 23 -13.47 -10.56 -10.62
N GLN A 24 -14.12 -9.56 -10.02
CA GLN A 24 -14.00 -8.14 -10.30
C GLN A 24 -14.32 -7.35 -9.02
N PRO A 25 -13.83 -6.10 -8.86
CA PRO A 25 -14.19 -5.27 -7.71
C PRO A 25 -15.71 -5.11 -7.54
N GLY A 26 -16.17 -5.11 -6.29
CA GLY A 26 -17.55 -4.85 -5.91
C GLY A 26 -17.63 -3.94 -4.68
N PRO A 27 -18.81 -3.37 -4.37
CA PRO A 27 -18.97 -2.44 -3.25
C PRO A 27 -18.39 -3.00 -1.94
N PRO A 28 -17.64 -2.19 -1.16
CA PRO A 28 -17.46 -0.74 -1.31
C PRO A 28 -16.38 -0.31 -2.32
N PHE A 29 -15.72 -1.24 -3.01
CA PHE A 29 -14.64 -0.95 -3.95
C PHE A 29 -15.16 -0.62 -5.36
N PRO A 30 -14.45 0.21 -6.14
CA PRO A 30 -13.18 0.88 -5.80
C PRO A 30 -13.37 2.05 -4.82
N LEU A 31 -12.44 2.19 -3.86
CA LEU A 31 -12.26 3.43 -3.11
C LEU A 31 -11.07 4.18 -3.71
N VAL A 32 -11.28 5.36 -4.25
CA VAL A 32 -10.23 6.15 -4.94
C VAL A 32 -9.91 7.40 -4.12
N THR A 33 -8.63 7.69 -3.96
CA THR A 33 -8.17 8.90 -3.25
C THR A 33 -7.89 10.05 -4.21
N ASP A 34 -7.85 11.26 -3.68
CA ASP A 34 -7.05 12.33 -4.29
C ASP A 34 -5.56 12.08 -4.00
N TYR A 35 -4.68 12.90 -4.57
CA TYR A 35 -3.27 12.88 -4.18
C TYR A 35 -3.12 13.30 -2.72
N CYS A 36 -2.48 12.46 -1.92
CA CYS A 36 -2.11 12.74 -0.54
C CYS A 36 -0.58 12.72 -0.38
N ASP A 37 -0.10 13.29 0.71
CA ASP A 37 1.33 13.39 1.00
C ASP A 37 1.88 12.05 1.50
N ILE A 38 3.11 11.74 1.10
CA ILE A 38 3.89 10.64 1.66
C ILE A 38 4.75 11.19 2.79
N VAL A 39 4.44 10.77 4.02
CA VAL A 39 5.07 11.27 5.24
C VAL A 39 5.92 10.20 5.91
N CYS A 40 6.85 10.60 6.77
CA CYS A 40 7.58 9.65 7.58
C CYS A 40 6.68 9.04 8.67
N GLY A 41 6.78 7.73 8.86
CA GLY A 41 6.07 7.02 9.92
C GLY A 41 6.77 7.06 11.28
N PHE A 42 6.29 6.26 12.23
CA PHE A 42 6.76 6.24 13.62
C PHE A 42 8.04 5.42 13.88
N GLY A 43 8.81 5.09 12.83
CA GLY A 43 10.12 4.42 12.98
C GLY A 43 10.08 2.92 13.24
N ARG A 44 9.03 2.19 12.81
CA ARG A 44 8.87 0.74 13.06
C ARG A 44 9.61 -0.21 12.11
N GLY A 45 10.56 0.28 11.31
CA GLY A 45 11.54 -0.58 10.63
C GLY A 45 11.01 -1.50 9.52
N SER A 46 9.89 -1.19 8.84
CA SER A 46 9.42 -1.96 7.67
C SER A 46 10.48 -2.05 6.56
N ALA A 47 11.27 -0.99 6.38
CA ALA A 47 12.46 -1.01 5.51
C ALA A 47 13.52 -2.05 5.94
N GLU A 48 13.68 -2.30 7.25
CA GLU A 48 14.59 -3.32 7.80
C GLU A 48 14.05 -4.76 7.60
N LEU A 49 12.81 -4.90 7.11
CA LEU A 49 12.22 -6.15 6.66
C LEU A 49 12.42 -6.39 5.15
N GLY A 50 12.95 -5.39 4.41
CA GLY A 50 13.00 -5.41 2.95
C GLY A 50 11.66 -5.07 2.28
N ILE A 51 10.68 -4.56 3.04
CA ILE A 51 9.32 -4.27 2.56
C ILE A 51 8.97 -2.84 2.97
N PRO A 52 9.53 -1.81 2.31
CA PRO A 52 9.34 -0.41 2.71
C PRO A 52 7.87 -0.01 2.58
N THR A 53 7.37 0.74 3.57
CA THR A 53 5.99 1.25 3.58
C THR A 53 5.93 2.78 3.59
N ALA A 54 5.14 3.34 2.68
CA ALA A 54 4.81 4.77 2.62
C ALA A 54 3.63 5.06 3.55
N ASN A 55 3.77 6.02 4.47
CA ASN A 55 2.68 6.43 5.36
C ASN A 55 1.90 7.56 4.71
N VAL A 56 0.57 7.51 4.81
CA VAL A 56 -0.32 8.58 4.31
C VAL A 56 -1.20 9.14 5.44
N PRO A 57 -1.39 10.47 5.53
CA PRO A 57 -2.24 11.08 6.55
C PRO A 57 -3.73 10.75 6.35
N ILE A 58 -4.35 10.11 7.35
CA ILE A 58 -5.77 9.69 7.29
C ILE A 58 -6.74 10.86 7.02
N ASN A 59 -6.39 12.07 7.45
CA ASN A 59 -7.18 13.28 7.25
C ASN A 59 -7.19 13.80 5.80
N GLN A 60 -6.28 13.31 4.95
CA GLN A 60 -6.26 13.59 3.51
C GLN A 60 -7.01 12.52 2.70
N LEU A 61 -7.53 11.49 3.35
CA LEU A 61 -8.18 10.36 2.69
C LEU A 61 -9.72 10.50 2.66
N PRO A 62 -10.40 9.87 1.69
CA PRO A 62 -11.86 9.85 1.64
C PRO A 62 -12.48 9.29 2.92
N LYS A 63 -13.63 9.85 3.35
CA LYS A 63 -14.31 9.43 4.59
C LYS A 63 -14.64 7.93 4.65
N GLY A 64 -14.95 7.30 3.51
CA GLY A 64 -15.26 5.87 3.45
C GLY A 64 -14.10 4.95 3.87
N ILE A 65 -12.87 5.47 3.94
CA ILE A 65 -11.73 4.73 4.49
C ILE A 65 -11.89 4.46 5.99
N ASN A 66 -12.56 5.35 6.72
CA ASN A 66 -12.81 5.14 8.14
C ASN A 66 -13.77 3.98 8.42
N ASP A 67 -14.51 3.51 7.40
CA ASP A 67 -15.44 2.38 7.52
C ASP A 67 -14.77 1.03 7.19
N LEU A 68 -13.54 1.03 6.65
CA LEU A 68 -12.82 -0.20 6.29
C LEU A 68 -12.42 -1.02 7.52
N ASP A 69 -12.59 -2.33 7.50
CA ASP A 69 -12.05 -3.20 8.54
C ASP A 69 -10.52 -3.08 8.64
N LEU A 70 -9.97 -3.41 9.80
CA LEU A 70 -8.51 -3.48 9.97
C LEU A 70 -7.99 -4.71 9.23
N GLY A 71 -6.92 -4.53 8.45
CA GLY A 71 -6.37 -5.60 7.65
C GLY A 71 -5.56 -5.13 6.47
N VAL A 72 -5.30 -6.07 5.55
CA VAL A 72 -4.49 -5.86 4.36
C VAL A 72 -5.35 -5.83 3.12
N TYR A 73 -5.21 -4.78 2.33
CA TYR A 73 -5.95 -4.55 1.10
C TYR A 73 -4.98 -4.45 -0.08
N PHE A 74 -5.51 -4.42 -1.30
CA PHE A 74 -4.72 -4.29 -2.52
C PHE A 74 -5.34 -3.30 -3.51
N GLY A 75 -4.53 -2.80 -4.43
CA GLY A 75 -4.95 -1.90 -5.50
C GLY A 75 -3.78 -1.36 -6.29
N PHE A 76 -3.98 -0.23 -6.95
CA PHE A 76 -2.92 0.49 -7.67
C PHE A 76 -2.58 1.80 -6.99
N ALA A 77 -1.33 2.24 -7.14
CA ALA A 77 -0.84 3.52 -6.70
C ALA A 77 -0.14 4.23 -7.86
N HIS A 78 -0.22 5.55 -7.85
CA HIS A 78 0.52 6.42 -8.75
C HIS A 78 1.20 7.52 -7.93
N ILE A 79 2.51 7.61 -8.06
CA ILE A 79 3.34 8.58 -7.35
C ILE A 79 3.62 9.75 -8.29
N LYS A 80 3.65 10.96 -7.75
CA LYS A 80 4.11 12.15 -8.47
C LYS A 80 5.13 12.93 -7.63
N THR A 81 6.02 13.61 -8.35
CA THR A 81 6.94 14.59 -7.79
C THR A 81 6.20 15.84 -7.34
N VAL A 82 6.81 16.61 -6.44
CA VAL A 82 6.37 17.96 -6.09
C VAL A 82 7.44 18.95 -6.55
N ASP A 83 7.16 19.62 -7.67
CA ASP A 83 8.12 20.51 -8.32
C ASP A 83 8.39 21.78 -7.50
N GLY A 84 9.63 22.27 -7.57
CA GLY A 84 10.04 23.53 -6.95
C GLY A 84 10.20 23.48 -5.42
N GLN A 85 10.09 22.30 -4.79
CA GLN A 85 10.42 22.13 -3.37
C GLN A 85 11.90 21.84 -3.17
N GLU A 86 12.53 22.53 -2.23
CA GLU A 86 13.88 22.20 -1.80
C GLU A 86 13.87 21.00 -0.85
N LEU A 87 14.96 20.24 -0.84
CA LEU A 87 15.10 19.13 0.11
C LEU A 87 14.96 19.65 1.54
N SER A 88 14.19 18.95 2.35
CA SER A 88 14.06 19.24 3.77
C SER A 88 14.44 18.02 4.61
N VAL A 89 14.81 18.28 5.86
CA VAL A 89 15.20 17.23 6.80
C VAL A 89 14.30 17.32 8.02
N GLU A 90 13.64 16.21 8.34
CA GLU A 90 12.90 16.07 9.59
C GLU A 90 13.61 15.12 10.54
N THR A 91 13.63 15.47 11.83
CA THR A 91 14.14 14.60 12.89
C THR A 91 12.98 13.85 13.52
N ARG A 92 12.99 12.53 13.43
CA ARG A 92 12.01 11.64 14.08
C ARG A 92 12.15 11.69 15.59
N ARG A 93 11.12 11.21 16.29
CA ARG A 93 11.11 11.12 17.77
C ARG A 93 12.23 10.23 18.33
N ASP A 94 12.71 9.27 17.55
CA ASP A 94 13.83 8.39 17.90
C ASP A 94 15.21 9.03 17.64
N GLY A 95 15.26 10.27 17.15
CA GLY A 95 16.48 11.01 16.82
C GLY A 95 17.05 10.73 15.42
N ARG A 96 16.47 9.79 14.66
CA ARG A 96 16.90 9.54 13.27
C ARG A 96 16.39 10.67 12.36
N THR A 97 17.20 11.08 11.40
CA THR A 97 16.81 12.07 10.38
C THR A 97 16.21 11.40 9.15
N VAL A 98 15.26 12.09 8.52
CA VAL A 98 14.63 11.69 7.25
C VAL A 98 14.76 12.83 6.27
N VAL A 99 15.25 12.52 5.07
CA VAL A 99 15.32 13.49 3.98
C VAL A 99 14.01 13.42 3.19
N TYR A 100 13.32 14.54 3.11
CA TYR A 100 12.20 14.77 2.21
C TYR A 100 12.75 15.32 0.90
N ASN A 101 12.77 14.49 -0.13
CA ASN A 101 13.24 14.85 -1.46
C ASN A 101 12.11 15.17 -2.43
N TYR A 102 10.85 15.08 -1.98
CA TYR A 102 9.68 15.45 -2.78
C TYR A 102 9.56 14.69 -4.11
N GLY A 103 10.12 13.48 -4.17
CA GLY A 103 10.14 12.63 -5.36
C GLY A 103 11.21 13.01 -6.39
N GLN A 104 12.12 13.94 -6.11
CA GLN A 104 13.14 14.40 -7.07
C GLN A 104 14.07 13.30 -7.61
N TYR A 105 14.15 12.17 -6.93
CA TYR A 105 14.97 11.02 -7.35
C TYR A 105 14.17 9.90 -8.04
N LEU A 106 12.86 10.09 -8.23
CA LEU A 106 12.03 9.20 -9.04
C LEU A 106 12.31 9.45 -10.52
N SER A 107 12.29 8.39 -11.32
CA SER A 107 12.59 8.45 -12.74
C SER A 107 11.59 7.67 -13.58
N GLU A 108 11.07 8.29 -14.64
CA GLU A 108 10.28 7.61 -15.67
C GLU A 108 11.05 6.43 -16.30
N ALA A 109 12.38 6.55 -16.41
CA ALA A 109 13.21 5.50 -17.00
C ALA A 109 13.28 4.22 -16.14
N ASN A 110 12.92 4.28 -14.86
CA ASN A 110 12.78 3.13 -13.98
C ASN A 110 11.32 2.76 -13.72
N ASP A 111 10.34 3.34 -14.46
CA ASP A 111 8.91 3.18 -14.21
C ASP A 111 8.43 3.68 -12.82
N ASP A 112 9.23 4.50 -12.13
CA ASP A 112 8.92 4.97 -10.76
C ASP A 112 7.63 5.83 -10.71
N LEU A 113 7.27 6.44 -11.84
CA LEU A 113 6.10 7.30 -12.01
C LEU A 113 4.95 6.60 -12.78
N SER A 114 5.06 5.29 -13.02
CA SER A 114 3.99 4.50 -13.63
C SER A 114 2.88 4.19 -12.61
N VAL A 115 1.72 3.72 -13.10
CA VAL A 115 0.69 3.16 -12.21
C VAL A 115 1.10 1.75 -11.77
N LEU A 116 1.50 1.64 -10.51
CA LEU A 116 2.13 0.45 -9.92
C LEU A 116 1.16 -0.32 -9.01
N PRO A 117 1.26 -1.66 -8.94
CA PRO A 117 0.48 -2.45 -8.00
C PRO A 117 0.94 -2.18 -6.56
N MET A 118 0.04 -2.30 -5.60
CA MET A 118 0.35 -2.12 -4.18
C MET A 118 -0.47 -3.04 -3.29
N VAL A 119 0.07 -3.30 -2.09
CA VAL A 119 -0.70 -3.71 -0.92
C VAL A 119 -0.70 -2.58 0.10
N LEU A 120 -1.74 -2.49 0.92
CA LEU A 120 -1.79 -1.51 2.00
C LEU A 120 -2.33 -2.14 3.28
N SER A 121 -1.79 -1.69 4.41
CA SER A 121 -2.27 -2.05 5.75
C SER A 121 -3.13 -0.93 6.32
N VAL A 122 -4.31 -1.28 6.82
CA VAL A 122 -5.18 -0.43 7.61
C VAL A 122 -5.11 -0.90 9.05
N GLY A 123 -4.48 -0.11 9.91
CA GLY A 123 -4.25 -0.45 11.31
C GLY A 123 -4.79 0.58 12.29
N LYS A 124 -4.57 0.37 13.59
CA LYS A 124 -4.91 1.36 14.64
C LYS A 124 -3.73 2.27 14.95
N ASN A 125 -4.01 3.56 15.15
CA ASN A 125 -3.03 4.50 15.68
C ASN A 125 -2.90 4.32 17.21
N PRO A 126 -1.74 3.87 17.73
CA PRO A 126 -1.58 3.64 19.17
C PRO A 126 -1.48 4.93 20.00
N PHE A 127 -1.31 6.10 19.37
CA PHE A 127 -1.05 7.37 20.05
C PHE A 127 -2.29 8.25 20.28
N TYR A 128 -3.41 8.00 19.59
CA TYR A 128 -4.56 8.90 19.56
C TYR A 128 -5.85 8.31 20.17
N GLY A 129 -5.73 7.29 21.02
CA GLY A 129 -6.88 6.48 21.40
C GLY A 129 -7.38 5.66 20.21
N ASN A 130 -8.20 4.63 20.46
CA ASN A 130 -8.59 3.62 19.47
C ASN A 130 -9.45 4.14 18.29
N ASP A 131 -9.57 5.45 18.09
CA ASP A 131 -10.53 6.06 17.17
C ASP A 131 -9.92 6.44 15.80
N PHE A 132 -8.60 6.43 15.66
CA PHE A 132 -7.93 6.82 14.41
C PHE A 132 -7.21 5.64 13.77
N LYS A 133 -7.49 5.41 12.48
CA LYS A 133 -6.79 4.42 11.66
C LYS A 133 -5.49 4.98 11.11
N THR A 134 -4.50 4.11 10.95
CA THR A 134 -3.27 4.36 10.18
C THR A 134 -3.36 3.65 8.84
N MET A 135 -2.71 4.21 7.83
CA MET A 135 -2.61 3.58 6.52
C MET A 135 -1.17 3.61 6.01
N GLU A 136 -0.69 2.42 5.66
CA GLU A 136 0.68 2.19 5.19
C GLU A 136 0.63 1.43 3.87
N LEU A 137 1.23 1.99 2.82
CA LEU A 137 1.25 1.42 1.48
C LEU A 137 2.60 0.79 1.21
N HIS A 138 2.62 -0.46 0.75
CA HIS A 138 3.78 -1.04 0.09
C HIS A 138 3.51 -1.09 -1.42
N ILE A 139 4.19 -0.19 -2.14
CA ILE A 139 4.13 -0.13 -3.60
C ILE A 139 5.10 -1.18 -4.14
N ILE A 140 4.60 -2.10 -4.95
CA ILE A 140 5.30 -3.31 -5.40
C ILE A 140 6.18 -2.93 -6.60
N HIS A 141 7.29 -2.26 -6.30
CA HIS A 141 8.26 -1.75 -7.25
C HIS A 141 9.64 -1.57 -6.58
N ASP A 142 10.72 -1.75 -7.34
CA ASP A 142 12.09 -1.63 -6.85
C ASP A 142 12.60 -0.19 -6.96
N PHE A 143 12.21 0.65 -6.00
CA PHE A 143 12.67 2.04 -5.93
C PHE A 143 14.13 2.12 -5.46
N LYS A 144 14.96 2.84 -6.21
CA LYS A 144 16.37 3.08 -5.85
C LYS A 144 16.56 4.06 -4.70
N ASN A 145 15.55 4.88 -4.42
CA ASN A 145 15.59 5.94 -3.43
C ASN A 145 14.26 6.02 -2.69
N ASP A 146 14.31 6.47 -1.43
CA ASP A 146 13.12 6.93 -0.72
C ASP A 146 12.49 8.13 -1.46
N PHE A 147 11.21 8.39 -1.19
CA PHE A 147 10.43 9.44 -1.85
C PHE A 147 9.55 10.24 -0.87
N TYR A 148 10.02 10.45 0.36
CA TYR A 148 9.31 11.27 1.34
C TYR A 148 9.04 12.69 0.81
N GLY A 149 7.82 13.18 1.03
CA GLY A 149 7.33 14.44 0.49
C GLY A 149 6.77 14.36 -0.93
N ALA A 150 6.98 13.25 -1.66
CA ALA A 150 6.23 13.01 -2.89
C ALA A 150 4.74 12.82 -2.58
N ARG A 151 3.90 12.84 -3.61
CA ARG A 151 2.45 12.63 -3.45
C ARG A 151 2.01 11.33 -4.09
N VAL A 152 1.09 10.63 -3.45
CA VAL A 152 0.51 9.38 -3.96
C VAL A 152 -1.00 9.52 -4.13
N LYS A 153 -1.50 9.01 -5.25
CA LYS A 153 -2.92 8.76 -5.49
C LYS A 153 -3.11 7.28 -5.68
N PHE A 154 -4.13 6.70 -5.06
CA PHE A 154 -4.32 5.25 -5.14
C PHE A 154 -5.79 4.86 -5.14
N ASN A 155 -6.04 3.61 -5.54
CA ASN A 155 -7.34 2.98 -5.37
C ASN A 155 -7.22 1.71 -4.51
N ILE A 156 -8.29 1.38 -3.80
CA ILE A 156 -8.43 0.13 -3.05
C ILE A 156 -9.47 -0.70 -3.78
N LEU A 157 -9.10 -1.93 -4.17
CA LEU A 157 -9.89 -2.78 -5.04
C LEU A 157 -10.40 -4.06 -4.35
N GLY A 158 -9.86 -4.39 -3.18
CA GLY A 158 -10.32 -5.54 -2.40
C GLY A 158 -9.56 -5.71 -1.07
N HIS A 159 -10.14 -6.55 -0.20
CA HIS A 159 -9.62 -6.90 1.12
C HIS A 159 -9.02 -8.32 1.05
N ILE A 160 -7.75 -8.48 1.41
CA ILE A 160 -7.04 -9.77 1.39
C ILE A 160 -7.35 -10.53 2.68
N ARG A 161 -7.09 -9.92 3.84
CA ARG A 161 -7.20 -10.57 5.15
C ARG A 161 -7.29 -9.55 6.29
N PRO A 162 -7.85 -9.93 7.45
CA PRO A 162 -7.78 -9.12 8.66
C PRO A 162 -6.33 -8.93 9.16
N GLU A 163 -6.16 -8.02 10.13
CA GLU A 163 -4.91 -7.92 10.90
C GLU A 163 -4.60 -9.24 11.62
N LEU A 164 -3.32 -9.64 11.59
CA LEU A 164 -2.82 -10.84 12.24
C LEU A 164 -1.81 -10.46 13.32
N ASN A 165 -1.75 -11.28 14.37
CA ASN A 165 -0.73 -11.17 15.41
C ASN A 165 0.41 -12.13 15.12
N TYR A 166 1.64 -11.63 15.24
CA TYR A 166 2.85 -12.40 14.94
C TYR A 166 3.71 -12.57 16.18
N THR A 167 4.24 -13.78 16.36
CA THR A 167 5.21 -14.10 17.41
C THR A 167 6.65 -14.06 16.91
N THR A 168 6.86 -14.06 15.58
CA THR A 168 8.18 -14.01 14.95
C THR A 168 8.19 -13.02 13.76
N LYS A 169 9.36 -12.47 13.45
CA LYS A 169 9.57 -11.58 12.29
C LYS A 169 9.41 -12.34 10.97
N GLU A 170 9.82 -13.60 10.97
CA GLU A 170 9.80 -14.47 9.79
C GLU A 170 8.36 -14.78 9.36
N ALA A 171 7.47 -15.07 10.31
CA ALA A 171 6.05 -15.30 10.02
C ALA A 171 5.38 -14.04 9.46
N LEU A 172 5.72 -12.86 9.99
CA LEU A 172 5.25 -11.58 9.44
C LEU A 172 5.71 -11.38 8.00
N ILE A 173 6.99 -11.62 7.71
CA ILE A 173 7.55 -11.48 6.36
C ILE A 173 6.90 -12.47 5.40
N GLU A 174 6.71 -13.72 5.82
CA GLU A 174 6.04 -14.75 5.01
C GLU A 174 4.63 -14.31 4.62
N ASP A 175 3.85 -13.82 5.59
CA ASP A 175 2.49 -13.38 5.34
C ASP A 175 2.41 -12.13 4.45
N ILE A 176 3.34 -11.18 4.58
CA ILE A 176 3.40 -10.03 3.69
C ILE A 176 3.76 -10.46 2.25
N ASN A 177 4.65 -11.44 2.09
CA ASN A 177 4.98 -11.95 0.76
C ASN A 177 3.78 -12.66 0.11
N ILE A 178 2.95 -13.36 0.90
CA ILE A 178 1.67 -13.91 0.43
C ILE A 178 0.71 -12.79 0.01
N ASP A 179 0.63 -11.69 0.77
CA ASP A 179 -0.20 -10.53 0.43
C ASP A 179 0.24 -9.91 -0.92
N ILE A 180 1.55 -9.69 -1.10
CA ILE A 180 2.16 -9.16 -2.33
C ILE A 180 1.86 -10.07 -3.51
N ARG A 181 2.09 -11.38 -3.36
CA ARG A 181 1.84 -12.37 -4.42
C ARG A 181 0.36 -12.42 -4.82
N THR A 182 -0.53 -12.34 -3.84
CA THR A 182 -1.98 -12.27 -4.05
C THR A 182 -2.33 -11.03 -4.86
N ALA A 183 -1.88 -9.85 -4.43
CA ALA A 183 -2.13 -8.59 -5.13
C ALA A 183 -1.61 -8.62 -6.57
N GLN A 184 -0.36 -9.05 -6.79
CA GLN A 184 0.21 -9.16 -8.14
C GLN A 184 -0.61 -10.08 -9.04
N THR A 185 -1.03 -11.25 -8.53
CA THR A 185 -1.82 -12.23 -9.29
C THR A 185 -3.19 -11.67 -9.68
N VAL A 186 -3.89 -11.04 -8.74
CA VAL A 186 -5.24 -10.49 -8.95
C VAL A 186 -5.20 -9.26 -9.85
N LEU A 187 -4.28 -8.33 -9.57
CA LEU A 187 -4.17 -7.08 -10.32
C LEU A 187 -3.71 -7.31 -11.75
N ALA A 188 -3.02 -8.41 -12.07
CA ALA A 188 -2.68 -8.78 -13.44
C ALA A 188 -3.90 -9.18 -14.30
N THR A 189 -5.06 -9.43 -13.69
CA THR A 189 -6.25 -9.87 -14.43
C THR A 189 -6.96 -8.71 -15.15
N PRO A 190 -7.57 -8.94 -16.33
CA PRO A 190 -8.25 -7.88 -17.08
C PRO A 190 -9.34 -7.13 -16.28
N PRO A 191 -10.19 -7.78 -15.47
CA PRO A 191 -11.20 -7.08 -14.68
C PRO A 191 -10.64 -6.08 -13.67
N TYR A 192 -9.40 -6.25 -13.22
CA TYR A 192 -8.75 -5.33 -12.29
C TYR A 192 -7.86 -4.31 -13.00
N GLN A 193 -7.18 -4.67 -14.11
CA GLN A 193 -6.31 -3.76 -14.86
C GLN A 193 -7.02 -2.48 -15.35
N VAL A 194 -8.31 -2.56 -15.68
CA VAL A 194 -9.08 -1.38 -16.12
C VAL A 194 -9.12 -0.26 -15.08
N PHE A 195 -8.92 -0.57 -13.79
CA PHE A 195 -8.94 0.43 -12.72
C PHE A 195 -7.68 1.30 -12.65
N LYS A 196 -6.61 0.97 -13.40
CA LYS A 196 -5.44 1.86 -13.54
C LYS A 196 -5.80 3.24 -14.09
N GLN A 197 -6.81 3.32 -14.96
CA GLN A 197 -7.27 4.58 -15.58
C GLN A 197 -7.88 5.58 -14.59
N GLN A 198 -8.11 5.17 -13.34
CA GLN A 198 -8.64 6.06 -12.29
C GLN A 198 -7.56 6.97 -11.69
N LEU A 199 -6.29 6.62 -11.88
CA LEU A 199 -5.16 7.24 -11.19
C LEU A 199 -4.51 8.32 -12.05
#